data_AF-A0AA91KHL9-F1
#
_entry.id   AF-A0AA91KHL9-F1
#
_cell.length_a   1.000
_cell.length_b   1.000
_cell.length_c   1.000
_cell.angle_alpha   90.00
_cell.angle_beta   90.00
_cell.angle_gamma   90.00
#
_symmetry.space_group_name_H-M   'P 1'
#
loop_
_entity.id
_entity.type
_entity.pdbx_description
1 polymer ?
#
loop_
_entity_poly.entity_id
_entity_poly.type
_entity_poly.pdbx_seq_one_letter_code
_entity_poly.pdbx_strand_id
1 'polypeptide(L)'
;MSSQKETGTQLPPLLPLEYCSVARAARLLGCEVEDIYHWREIGAIKLCAVLNEEPCKAFVKPSFLYGEEDEETIINMKFEEELSKVYEPEEGENFQMDVGHVIGLGPMEIDESLLNPMVVYDAVADGVWIEADDDTREIAGPNLISSSKTEHVGYEGGLKNAELVGIQVPDLKNRLVVMKSDLDKLHKAIHGLAPLPNRYNDSDIAAEMAAKEKEKQVTASSRVSAPQKLIIRELAKKLLGVDEIENPHKMAEALLLEIPQFEEARRNIGKDTDVARSVARWLGAK
;
A
#
# COMPACT_ATOMS: atom_id res chain seq x y z
N MET A 1 -61.80 0.33 -6.06
CA MET A 1 -60.88 -0.60 -6.75
C MET A 1 -59.81 0.24 -7.41
N SER A 2 -58.66 0.42 -6.75
CA SER A 2 -57.53 1.17 -7.32
C SER A 2 -56.47 0.15 -7.70
N SER A 3 -56.15 0.13 -8.99
CA SER A 3 -55.35 -0.89 -9.66
C SER A 3 -53.89 -0.81 -9.20
N GLN A 4 -53.41 -1.87 -8.56
CA GLN A 4 -51.98 -2.11 -8.34
C GLN A 4 -51.33 -2.29 -9.71
N LYS A 5 -50.50 -1.34 -10.12
CA LYS A 5 -49.61 -1.51 -11.28
C LYS A 5 -48.39 -2.27 -10.78
N GLU A 6 -48.48 -3.59 -10.77
CA GLU A 6 -47.30 -4.47 -10.70
C GLU A 6 -46.53 -4.29 -12.00
N THR A 7 -45.59 -3.34 -12.05
CA THR A 7 -44.55 -3.34 -13.07
C THR A 7 -43.50 -4.34 -12.62
N GLY A 8 -43.70 -5.59 -13.03
CA GLY A 8 -42.65 -6.61 -13.06
C GLY A 8 -41.55 -6.13 -13.99
N THR A 9 -40.64 -5.31 -13.47
CA THR A 9 -39.51 -4.78 -14.22
C THR A 9 -38.49 -5.89 -14.29
N GLN A 10 -38.62 -6.78 -15.29
CA GLN A 10 -37.55 -7.71 -15.63
C GLN A 10 -36.32 -6.89 -15.97
N LEU A 11 -35.29 -7.00 -15.14
CA LEU A 11 -33.99 -6.40 -15.39
C LEU A 11 -33.47 -6.86 -16.75
N PRO A 12 -32.79 -5.99 -17.52
CA PRO A 12 -31.97 -6.46 -18.63
C PRO A 12 -31.00 -7.51 -18.07
N PRO A 13 -30.97 -8.73 -18.62
CA PRO A 13 -30.08 -9.75 -18.10
C PRO A 13 -28.63 -9.29 -18.33
N LEU A 14 -27.85 -9.25 -17.25
CA LEU A 14 -26.41 -9.09 -17.38
C LEU A 14 -25.85 -10.28 -18.14
N LEU A 15 -24.85 -10.02 -18.98
CA LEU A 15 -24.13 -11.08 -19.67
C LEU A 15 -23.46 -11.99 -18.61
N PRO A 16 -23.35 -13.31 -18.87
CA PRO A 16 -22.71 -14.26 -17.96
C PRO A 16 -21.18 -14.09 -18.00
N LEU A 17 -20.70 -12.95 -17.52
CA LEU A 17 -19.29 -12.57 -17.42
C LEU A 17 -18.87 -12.65 -15.95
N GLU A 18 -17.69 -13.18 -15.67
CA GLU A 18 -17.14 -13.21 -14.31
C GLU A 18 -16.49 -11.87 -13.92
N TYR A 19 -16.03 -11.10 -14.91
CA TYR A 19 -15.58 -9.72 -14.77
C TYR A 19 -15.66 -9.00 -16.11
N CYS A 20 -15.57 -7.68 -16.10
CA CYS A 20 -15.43 -6.89 -17.32
C CYS A 20 -14.64 -5.59 -17.07
N SER A 21 -14.04 -5.02 -18.12
CA SER A 21 -13.36 -3.73 -17.98
C SER A 21 -14.31 -2.64 -17.52
N VAL A 22 -13.78 -1.62 -16.83
CA VAL A 22 -14.57 -0.46 -16.36
C VAL A 22 -15.39 0.16 -17.49
N ALA A 23 -14.80 0.39 -18.67
CA ALA A 23 -15.50 0.92 -19.84
C ALA A 23 -16.61 0.00 -20.38
N ARG A 24 -16.52 -1.32 -20.17
CA ARG A 24 -17.59 -2.25 -20.52
C ARG A 24 -18.68 -2.27 -19.45
N ALA A 25 -18.31 -2.24 -18.16
CA ALA A 25 -19.25 -2.12 -17.06
C ALA A 25 -20.14 -0.87 -17.20
N ALA A 26 -19.54 0.29 -17.52
CA ALA A 26 -20.27 1.54 -17.71
C ALA A 26 -21.33 1.43 -18.81
N ARG A 27 -20.97 0.81 -19.96
CA ARG A 27 -21.91 0.55 -21.06
C ARG A 27 -23.01 -0.44 -20.70
N LEU A 28 -22.71 -1.46 -19.89
CA LEU A 28 -23.70 -2.45 -19.45
C LEU A 28 -24.70 -1.85 -18.45
N LEU A 29 -24.23 -0.96 -17.58
CA LEU A 29 -25.04 -0.29 -16.56
C LEU A 29 -25.75 0.97 -17.07
N GLY A 30 -25.35 1.50 -18.24
CA GLY A 30 -25.88 2.74 -18.79
C GLY A 30 -25.45 3.99 -18.01
N CYS A 31 -24.24 3.97 -17.45
CA CYS A 31 -23.64 5.06 -16.66
C CYS A 31 -22.34 5.57 -17.30
N GLU A 32 -21.73 6.59 -16.69
CA GLU A 32 -20.40 7.08 -17.09
C GLU A 32 -19.29 6.22 -16.47
N VAL A 33 -18.07 6.32 -17.01
CA VAL A 33 -16.90 5.58 -16.48
C VAL A 33 -16.51 6.14 -15.11
N GLU A 34 -16.63 7.44 -14.97
CA GLU A 34 -16.39 8.26 -13.79
C GLU A 34 -17.30 7.83 -12.63
N ASP A 35 -18.55 7.41 -12.91
CA ASP A 35 -19.46 6.88 -11.88
C ASP A 35 -18.90 5.62 -11.21
N ILE A 36 -18.23 4.75 -11.98
CA ILE A 36 -17.63 3.52 -11.45
C ILE A 36 -16.43 3.84 -10.56
N TYR A 37 -15.58 4.76 -11.00
CA TYR A 37 -14.46 5.24 -10.17
C TYR A 37 -14.97 5.91 -8.89
N HIS A 38 -16.03 6.71 -8.99
CA HIS A 38 -16.67 7.31 -7.82
C HIS A 38 -17.22 6.25 -6.84
N TRP A 39 -17.90 5.21 -7.34
CA TRP A 39 -18.38 4.12 -6.49
C TRP A 39 -17.24 3.36 -5.79
N ARG A 40 -16.08 3.23 -6.45
CA ARG A 40 -14.86 2.71 -5.83
C ARG A 40 -14.35 3.66 -4.73
N GLU A 41 -14.27 4.96 -4.99
CA GLU A 41 -13.81 5.97 -4.02
C GLU A 41 -14.65 6.02 -2.72
N ILE A 42 -15.96 5.83 -2.83
CA ILE A 42 -16.86 5.81 -1.66
C ILE A 42 -16.93 4.44 -0.96
N GLY A 43 -16.15 3.46 -1.43
CA GLY A 43 -16.07 2.11 -0.88
C GLY A 43 -17.26 1.20 -1.23
N ALA A 44 -18.05 1.54 -2.26
CA ALA A 44 -19.21 0.73 -2.65
C ALA A 44 -18.85 -0.54 -3.43
N ILE A 45 -17.74 -0.48 -4.17
CA ILE A 45 -17.20 -1.59 -4.97
C ILE A 45 -15.68 -1.63 -4.85
N LYS A 46 -15.07 -2.73 -5.27
CA LYS A 46 -13.61 -2.84 -5.43
C LYS A 46 -13.28 -3.01 -6.90
N LEU A 47 -12.22 -2.34 -7.36
CA LEU A 47 -11.66 -2.59 -8.68
C LEU A 47 -10.55 -3.63 -8.56
N CYS A 48 -10.45 -4.50 -9.56
CA CYS A 48 -9.41 -5.51 -9.63
C CYS A 48 -8.56 -5.31 -10.88
N ALA A 49 -7.34 -5.84 -10.89
CA ALA A 49 -6.50 -6.00 -12.07
C ALA A 49 -6.37 -7.49 -12.38
N VAL A 50 -6.42 -7.84 -13.66
CA VAL A 50 -6.08 -9.18 -14.14
C VAL A 50 -4.68 -9.13 -14.72
N LEU A 51 -3.76 -9.85 -14.08
CA LEU A 51 -2.36 -9.96 -14.48
C LEU A 51 -2.13 -11.30 -15.19
N ASN A 52 -1.27 -11.29 -16.21
CA ASN A 52 -0.85 -12.48 -16.94
C ASN A 52 0.68 -12.49 -16.99
N GLU A 53 1.31 -13.17 -16.03
CA GLU A 53 2.77 -13.21 -15.90
C GLU A 53 3.44 -11.80 -15.98
N GLU A 54 2.86 -10.83 -15.27
CA GLU A 54 3.31 -9.45 -15.33
C GLU A 54 4.48 -9.20 -14.37
N PRO A 55 5.54 -8.49 -14.81
CA PRO A 55 6.64 -8.12 -13.93
C PRO A 55 6.14 -7.13 -12.88
N CYS A 56 6.50 -7.38 -11.63
CA CYS A 56 6.10 -6.58 -10.48
C CYS A 56 7.21 -6.51 -9.43
N LYS A 57 7.05 -5.59 -8.48
CA LYS A 57 7.78 -5.63 -7.21
C LYS A 57 6.90 -6.24 -6.15
N ALA A 58 7.38 -7.23 -5.44
CA ALA A 58 6.67 -7.84 -4.33
C ALA A 58 7.14 -7.23 -3.01
N PHE A 59 6.20 -7.02 -2.08
CA PHE A 59 6.47 -6.47 -0.75
C PHE A 59 6.05 -7.50 0.28
N VAL A 60 7.01 -7.91 1.10
CA VAL A 60 6.86 -9.00 2.04
C VAL A 60 7.21 -8.53 3.45
N LYS A 61 6.35 -8.92 4.40
CA LYS A 61 6.56 -8.75 5.83
C LYS A 61 7.05 -10.07 6.42
N PRO A 62 8.35 -10.25 6.69
CA PRO A 62 8.80 -11.42 7.43
C PRO A 62 8.49 -11.27 8.92
N SER A 63 8.12 -12.36 9.60
CA SER A 63 7.71 -12.33 11.01
C SER A 63 8.82 -11.81 11.95
N PHE A 64 10.09 -12.12 11.66
CA PHE A 64 11.23 -11.79 12.51
C PHE A 64 11.55 -10.28 12.61
N LEU A 65 11.13 -9.46 11.64
CA LEU A 65 11.38 -8.00 11.67
C LEU A 65 10.49 -7.26 12.67
N TYR A 66 9.38 -7.86 13.09
CA TYR A 66 8.33 -7.16 13.83
C TYR A 66 8.17 -7.61 15.29
N GLY A 67 9.00 -8.55 15.76
CA GLY A 67 9.02 -8.96 17.18
C GLY A 67 7.68 -9.51 17.68
N GLU A 68 6.80 -9.94 16.78
CA GLU A 68 5.47 -10.47 17.10
C GLU A 68 5.50 -11.96 17.53
N GLU A 69 6.69 -12.57 17.57
CA GLU A 69 6.86 -13.93 18.07
C GLU A 69 7.01 -13.95 19.59
N ASP A 70 6.62 -15.06 20.23
CA ASP A 70 6.81 -15.21 21.67
C ASP A 70 8.30 -15.14 22.06
N GLU A 71 8.59 -14.74 23.30
CA GLU A 71 9.96 -14.58 23.81
C GLU A 71 10.83 -15.83 23.60
N GLU A 72 10.23 -17.02 23.61
CA GLU A 72 10.93 -18.30 23.46
C GLU A 72 11.39 -18.54 22.02
N THR A 73 10.62 -18.09 21.02
CA THR A 73 10.97 -18.20 19.60
C THR A 73 12.00 -17.14 19.19
N ILE A 74 11.89 -15.91 19.72
CA ILE A 74 12.90 -14.86 19.52
C ILE A 74 14.28 -15.28 20.09
N ILE A 75 14.30 -15.96 21.24
CA ILE A 75 15.55 -16.46 21.85
C ILE A 75 16.18 -17.60 21.02
N ASN A 76 15.37 -18.39 20.33
CA ASN A 76 15.84 -19.51 19.51
C ASN A 76 16.15 -19.11 18.05
N MET A 77 15.62 -18.00 17.55
CA MET A 77 15.97 -17.44 16.25
C MET A 77 17.35 -16.76 16.30
N LYS A 78 18.25 -17.21 15.43
CA LYS A 78 19.47 -16.45 15.14
C LYS A 78 19.14 -15.38 14.11
N PHE A 79 18.84 -14.18 14.59
CA PHE A 79 18.51 -13.01 13.76
C PHE A 79 19.48 -12.79 12.58
N GLU A 80 20.78 -12.96 12.82
CA GLU A 80 21.82 -12.86 11.76
C GLU A 80 21.67 -13.93 10.66
N GLU A 81 21.19 -15.14 10.99
CA GLU A 81 20.98 -16.25 10.05
C GLU A 81 19.71 -16.06 9.20
N GLU A 82 18.67 -15.41 9.72
CA GLU A 82 17.49 -15.06 8.92
C GLU A 82 17.74 -13.82 8.05
N LEU A 83 18.51 -12.85 8.55
CA LEU A 83 18.95 -11.71 7.75
C LEU A 83 19.83 -12.12 6.57
N SER A 84 20.75 -13.08 6.76
CA SER A 84 21.59 -13.56 5.65
C SER A 84 20.76 -14.15 4.52
N LYS A 85 19.63 -14.80 4.83
CA LYS A 85 18.69 -15.32 3.83
C LYS A 85 17.94 -14.25 3.04
N VAL A 86 17.92 -13.00 3.49
CA VAL A 86 17.42 -11.90 2.67
C VAL A 86 18.46 -11.50 1.63
N TYR A 87 19.74 -11.43 2.01
CA TYR A 87 20.80 -10.90 1.15
C TYR A 87 21.53 -11.93 0.28
N GLU A 88 21.39 -13.23 0.56
CA GLU A 88 22.05 -14.32 -0.17
C GLU A 88 21.30 -14.92 -1.38
N PRO A 89 19.96 -14.97 -1.47
CA PRO A 89 19.29 -15.73 -2.51
C PRO A 89 19.28 -14.99 -3.86
N GLU A 90 19.45 -15.76 -4.93
CA GLU A 90 19.29 -15.28 -6.31
C GLU A 90 17.81 -15.11 -6.71
N GLU A 91 16.89 -15.69 -5.91
CA GLU A 91 15.45 -15.74 -6.19
C GLU A 91 14.63 -15.26 -4.97
N GLY A 92 13.57 -14.50 -5.22
CA GLY A 92 12.65 -14.04 -4.17
C GLY A 92 11.67 -15.11 -3.70
N GLU A 93 10.84 -14.75 -2.72
CA GLU A 93 9.81 -15.67 -2.20
C GLU A 93 8.65 -15.90 -3.16
N ASN A 94 8.03 -17.08 -3.04
CA ASN A 94 6.88 -17.46 -3.86
C ASN A 94 5.59 -17.48 -3.02
N PHE A 95 4.48 -17.04 -3.64
CA PHE A 95 3.17 -17.00 -2.98
C PHE A 95 2.09 -17.52 -3.90
N GLN A 96 1.14 -18.25 -3.34
CA GLN A 96 -0.02 -18.77 -4.05
C GLN A 96 -1.31 -18.23 -3.42
N MET A 97 -2.32 -17.98 -4.27
CA MET A 97 -3.67 -17.62 -3.84
C MET A 97 -4.69 -18.38 -4.70
N ASP A 98 -5.99 -18.27 -4.36
CA ASP A 98 -7.05 -19.04 -5.02
C ASP A 98 -7.11 -18.81 -6.53
N VAL A 99 -6.83 -17.57 -6.95
CA VAL A 99 -6.95 -17.10 -8.33
C VAL A 99 -5.71 -16.35 -8.80
N GLY A 100 -4.52 -16.77 -8.37
CA GLY A 100 -3.27 -16.12 -8.75
C GLY A 100 -2.04 -16.65 -8.03
N HIS A 101 -0.89 -16.12 -8.39
CA HIS A 101 0.39 -16.43 -7.74
C HIS A 101 1.42 -15.32 -7.96
N VAL A 102 2.48 -15.37 -7.17
CA VAL A 102 3.69 -14.54 -7.30
C VAL A 102 4.89 -15.46 -7.32
N ILE A 103 5.76 -15.26 -8.29
CA ILE A 103 7.05 -15.96 -8.41
C ILE A 103 8.17 -14.94 -8.24
N GLY A 104 9.02 -15.12 -7.22
CA GLY A 104 10.19 -14.29 -7.04
C GLY A 104 11.25 -14.56 -8.12
N LEU A 105 11.79 -13.50 -8.71
CA LEU A 105 12.79 -13.58 -9.79
C LEU A 105 14.11 -12.87 -9.47
N GLY A 106 14.14 -12.06 -8.42
CA GLY A 106 15.29 -11.25 -8.08
C GLY A 106 15.72 -11.41 -6.63
N PRO A 107 16.92 -10.90 -6.30
CA PRO A 107 17.39 -10.88 -4.93
C PRO A 107 16.45 -10.06 -4.05
N MET A 108 16.40 -10.45 -2.78
CA MET A 108 15.63 -9.75 -1.78
C MET A 108 16.45 -8.63 -1.15
N GLU A 109 15.79 -7.49 -0.91
CA GLU A 109 16.40 -6.34 -0.26
C GLU A 109 15.47 -5.80 0.82
N ILE A 110 16.03 -5.25 1.90
CA ILE A 110 15.23 -4.56 2.90
C ILE A 110 15.09 -3.10 2.47
N ASP A 111 13.86 -2.66 2.22
CA ASP A 111 13.56 -1.26 2.00
C ASP A 111 13.43 -0.52 3.34
N GLU A 112 14.55 0.01 3.81
CA GLU A 112 14.65 0.81 5.03
C GLU A 112 14.05 2.23 4.88
N SER A 113 13.67 2.63 3.66
CA SER A 113 13.03 3.94 3.44
C SER A 113 11.57 3.97 3.89
N LEU A 114 10.95 2.79 4.06
CA LEU A 114 9.62 2.60 4.60
C LEU A 114 9.66 2.78 6.13
N LEU A 115 8.61 3.37 6.71
CA LEU A 115 8.44 3.49 8.17
C LEU A 115 8.43 2.10 8.84
N ASN A 116 7.91 1.12 8.12
CA ASN A 116 7.96 -0.30 8.46
C ASN A 116 8.83 -1.04 7.43
N PRO A 117 10.06 -1.45 7.79
CA PRO A 117 10.98 -2.09 6.86
C PRO A 117 10.37 -3.34 6.24
N MET A 118 10.26 -3.37 4.92
CA MET A 118 9.74 -4.52 4.18
C MET A 118 10.84 -5.16 3.36
N VAL A 119 10.71 -6.47 3.13
CA VAL A 119 11.52 -7.14 2.12
C VAL A 119 10.88 -6.90 0.76
N VAL A 120 11.68 -6.42 -0.19
CA VAL A 120 11.26 -6.08 -1.55
C VAL A 120 12.12 -6.84 -2.55
N TYR A 121 11.51 -7.35 -3.62
CA TYR A 121 12.21 -8.02 -4.70
C TYR A 121 11.42 -7.94 -6.01
N ASP A 122 12.11 -8.14 -7.12
CA ASP A 122 11.48 -8.29 -8.44
C ASP A 122 10.83 -9.67 -8.55
N ALA A 123 9.59 -9.68 -9.05
CA ALA A 123 8.76 -10.86 -9.15
C ALA A 123 7.91 -10.84 -10.43
N VAL A 124 7.24 -11.94 -10.69
CA VAL A 124 6.18 -12.04 -11.70
C VAL A 124 4.88 -12.43 -11.01
N ALA A 125 3.81 -11.69 -11.32
CA ALA A 125 2.48 -11.93 -10.77
C ALA A 125 1.48 -12.31 -11.85
N ASP A 126 0.62 -13.25 -11.51
CA ASP A 126 -0.46 -13.74 -12.36
C ASP A 126 -1.77 -13.78 -11.57
N GLY A 127 -2.89 -13.71 -12.29
CA GLY A 127 -4.22 -13.89 -11.72
C GLY A 127 -4.94 -12.59 -11.39
N VAL A 128 -5.87 -12.64 -10.44
CA VAL A 128 -6.76 -11.53 -10.08
C VAL A 128 -6.30 -10.85 -8.81
N TRP A 129 -6.08 -9.55 -8.90
CA TRP A 129 -5.54 -8.73 -7.83
C TRP A 129 -6.48 -7.58 -7.52
N ILE A 130 -6.63 -7.21 -6.26
CA ILE A 130 -7.47 -6.07 -5.87
C ILE A 130 -6.62 -4.82 -5.89
N GLU A 131 -7.12 -3.76 -6.53
CA GLU A 131 -6.50 -2.44 -6.45
C GLU A 131 -6.57 -1.94 -5.01
N ALA A 132 -5.41 -1.67 -4.42
CA ALA A 132 -5.34 -1.06 -3.11
C ALA A 132 -5.84 0.39 -3.19
N ASP A 133 -6.40 0.88 -2.09
CA ASP A 133 -6.59 2.32 -1.93
C ASP A 133 -5.19 2.97 -1.84
N ASP A 134 -4.84 3.73 -2.89
CA ASP A 134 -3.50 4.14 -3.37
C ASP A 134 -2.63 4.95 -2.36
N ASP A 135 -3.09 5.11 -1.11
CA ASP A 135 -2.51 6.02 -0.13
C ASP A 135 -2.20 5.38 1.24
N THR A 136 -2.51 4.10 1.44
CA THR A 136 -2.36 3.46 2.78
C THR A 136 -1.01 2.78 2.98
N ARG A 137 -0.24 2.61 1.91
CA ARG A 137 1.04 1.91 1.95
C ARG A 137 2.14 2.89 1.61
N GLU A 138 3.22 2.83 2.37
CA GLU A 138 4.44 3.63 2.19
C GLU A 138 5.16 3.33 0.86
N ILE A 139 4.57 2.46 0.05
CA ILE A 139 5.05 2.01 -1.24
C ILE A 139 4.50 2.96 -2.30
N ALA A 140 5.39 3.72 -2.93
CA ALA A 140 5.04 4.74 -3.91
C ALA A 140 4.62 4.14 -5.26
N GLY A 141 3.32 4.08 -5.56
CA GLY A 141 2.74 3.77 -6.87
C GLY A 141 1.56 2.79 -6.79
N PRO A 142 1.01 2.36 -7.95
CA PRO A 142 -0.21 1.55 -7.99
C PRO A 142 -0.01 0.20 -7.30
N ASN A 143 -0.61 0.07 -6.12
CA ASN A 143 -0.47 -1.10 -5.27
C ASN A 143 -1.63 -2.08 -5.49
N LEU A 144 -1.29 -3.35 -5.55
CA LEU A 144 -2.23 -4.46 -5.68
C LEU A 144 -2.11 -5.38 -4.46
N ILE A 145 -3.25 -5.85 -3.99
CA ILE A 145 -3.34 -6.82 -2.89
C ILE A 145 -3.97 -8.11 -3.37
N SER A 146 -3.68 -9.20 -2.66
CA SER A 146 -4.27 -10.49 -2.99
C SER A 146 -5.80 -10.44 -2.86
N SER A 147 -6.49 -11.12 -3.78
CA SER A 147 -7.95 -11.22 -3.73
C SER A 147 -8.45 -12.19 -2.66
N SER A 148 -7.58 -13.09 -2.21
CA SER A 148 -7.84 -14.09 -1.19
C SER A 148 -6.65 -14.21 -0.24
N LYS A 149 -6.76 -15.11 0.73
CA LYS A 149 -5.62 -15.47 1.59
C LYS A 149 -4.46 -15.98 0.73
N THR A 150 -3.26 -15.54 1.06
CA THR A 150 -2.01 -15.98 0.43
C THR A 150 -1.39 -17.11 1.24
N GLU A 151 -0.90 -18.12 0.54
CA GLU A 151 -0.10 -19.20 1.09
C GLU A 151 1.36 -18.98 0.65
N HIS A 152 2.25 -18.94 1.63
CA HIS A 152 3.69 -18.84 1.38
C HIS A 152 4.20 -20.20 0.90
N VAL A 153 4.73 -20.23 -0.31
CA VAL A 153 5.30 -21.43 -0.93
C VAL A 153 6.81 -21.36 -0.77
N GLY A 154 7.26 -21.53 0.47
CA GLY A 154 8.67 -21.49 0.81
C GLY A 154 9.46 -22.65 0.16
N TYR A 155 10.74 -22.43 -0.04
CA TYR A 155 11.69 -23.43 -0.54
C TYR A 155 12.92 -23.53 0.39
N GLU A 156 13.76 -24.53 0.16
CA GLU A 156 14.96 -24.76 0.96
C GLU A 156 15.96 -23.60 0.77
N GLY A 157 16.11 -22.75 1.79
CA GLY A 157 16.97 -21.56 1.76
C GLY A 157 16.22 -20.22 1.84
N GLY A 158 14.92 -20.21 1.59
CA GLY A 158 14.07 -19.02 1.72
C GLY A 158 13.75 -18.61 3.16
N LEU A 159 13.09 -17.47 3.31
CA LEU A 159 12.60 -16.91 4.57
C LEU A 159 11.58 -17.86 5.21
N LYS A 160 11.58 -17.95 6.55
CA LYS A 160 10.51 -18.62 7.28
C LYS A 160 9.40 -17.63 7.61
N ASN A 161 8.14 -18.04 7.46
CA ASN A 161 6.97 -17.27 7.88
C ASN A 161 6.92 -15.87 7.24
N ALA A 162 6.93 -15.82 5.91
CA ALA A 162 6.80 -14.60 5.15
C ALA A 162 5.32 -14.32 4.81
N GLU A 163 4.86 -13.08 5.01
CA GLU A 163 3.54 -12.63 4.58
C GLU A 163 3.67 -11.70 3.38
N LEU A 164 2.95 -12.02 2.29
CA LEU A 164 2.84 -11.10 1.15
C LEU A 164 1.93 -9.93 1.54
N VAL A 165 2.51 -8.74 1.63
CA VAL A 165 1.75 -7.51 1.89
C VAL A 165 1.03 -7.11 0.62
N GLY A 166 1.72 -7.10 -0.52
CA GLY A 166 1.15 -6.85 -1.83
C GLY A 166 2.21 -6.77 -2.91
N ILE A 167 1.79 -6.35 -4.09
CA ILE A 167 2.66 -6.16 -5.24
C ILE A 167 2.46 -4.77 -5.85
N GLN A 168 3.47 -4.30 -6.55
CA GLN A 168 3.43 -3.08 -7.33
C GLN A 168 3.73 -3.41 -8.79
N VAL A 169 2.86 -2.95 -9.69
CA VAL A 169 3.03 -3.12 -11.13
C VAL A 169 3.31 -1.77 -11.79
N PRO A 170 4.10 -1.71 -12.89
CA PRO A 170 4.48 -0.43 -13.50
C PRO A 170 3.30 0.36 -14.09
N ASP A 171 2.25 -0.32 -14.59
CA ASP A 171 1.09 0.33 -15.22
C ASP A 171 -0.21 -0.43 -14.97
N LEU A 172 -1.16 0.24 -14.31
CA LEU A 172 -2.54 -0.22 -14.12
C LEU A 172 -3.55 0.43 -15.08
N LYS A 173 -3.15 1.44 -15.86
CA LYS A 173 -4.10 2.22 -16.64
C LYS A 173 -4.81 1.34 -17.66
N ASN A 174 -6.14 1.38 -17.63
CA ASN A 174 -7.05 0.57 -18.45
C ASN A 174 -7.01 -0.96 -18.21
N ARG A 175 -6.31 -1.44 -17.16
CA ARG A 175 -6.30 -2.87 -16.78
C ARG A 175 -7.31 -3.21 -15.69
N LEU A 176 -7.94 -2.18 -15.11
CA LEU A 176 -8.94 -2.34 -14.07
C LEU A 176 -10.24 -2.96 -14.61
N VAL A 177 -10.75 -3.92 -13.85
CA VAL A 177 -11.96 -4.67 -14.11
C VAL A 177 -12.90 -4.58 -12.92
N VAL A 178 -14.19 -4.67 -13.21
CA VAL A 178 -15.27 -4.82 -12.24
C VAL A 178 -15.65 -6.29 -12.21
N MET A 179 -15.60 -6.90 -11.03
CA MET A 179 -16.03 -8.28 -10.83
C MET A 179 -17.55 -8.40 -10.95
N LYS A 180 -18.05 -9.57 -11.36
CA LYS A 180 -19.47 -9.86 -11.49
C LYS A 180 -20.28 -9.56 -10.22
N SER A 181 -19.72 -9.90 -9.05
CA SER A 181 -20.35 -9.65 -7.76
C SER A 181 -20.64 -8.17 -7.53
N ASP A 182 -19.71 -7.28 -7.90
CA ASP A 182 -19.88 -5.84 -7.79
C ASP A 182 -20.73 -5.28 -8.93
N LEU A 183 -20.62 -5.83 -10.14
CA LEU A 183 -21.49 -5.48 -11.26
C LEU A 183 -22.97 -5.77 -10.92
N ASP A 184 -23.25 -6.90 -10.29
CA ASP A 184 -24.60 -7.28 -9.82
C ASP A 184 -25.11 -6.32 -8.74
N LYS A 185 -24.24 -5.88 -7.81
CA LYS A 185 -24.60 -4.89 -6.79
C LYS A 185 -25.00 -3.56 -7.44
N LEU A 186 -24.16 -3.05 -8.35
CA LEU A 186 -24.41 -1.80 -9.06
C LEU A 186 -25.69 -1.87 -9.89
N HIS A 187 -25.88 -2.95 -10.64
CA HIS A 187 -27.06 -3.14 -11.47
C HIS A 187 -28.35 -3.15 -10.62
N LYS A 188 -28.36 -3.87 -9.49
CA LYS A 188 -29.51 -3.85 -8.57
C LYS A 188 -29.78 -2.45 -7.99
N ALA A 189 -28.72 -1.70 -7.68
CA ALA A 189 -28.84 -0.37 -7.11
C ALA A 189 -29.38 0.67 -8.10
N ILE A 190 -28.87 0.68 -9.33
CA ILE A 190 -29.30 1.59 -10.40
C ILE A 190 -30.79 1.39 -10.71
N HIS A 191 -31.26 0.15 -10.65
CA HIS A 191 -32.67 -0.20 -10.87
C HIS A 191 -33.54 -0.09 -9.61
N GLY A 192 -33.02 0.44 -8.50
CA GLY A 192 -33.77 0.68 -7.26
C GLY A 192 -34.22 -0.58 -6.53
N LEU A 193 -33.60 -1.73 -6.81
CA LEU A 193 -33.97 -3.02 -6.21
C LEU A 193 -33.28 -3.26 -4.86
N ALA A 194 -32.12 -2.65 -4.66
CA ALA A 194 -31.38 -2.70 -3.40
C ALA A 194 -30.63 -1.36 -3.21
N PRO A 195 -30.43 -0.90 -1.97
CA PRO A 195 -29.50 0.20 -1.72
C PRO A 195 -28.07 -0.23 -2.10
N LEU A 196 -27.25 0.72 -2.51
CA LEU A 196 -25.80 0.51 -2.69
C LEU A 196 -25.09 0.85 -1.36
N PRO A 197 -24.59 -0.15 -0.61
CA PRO A 197 -23.82 0.12 0.60
C PRO A 197 -22.55 0.88 0.28
N ASN A 198 -22.23 1.91 1.06
CA ASN A 198 -21.05 2.75 0.92
C ASN A 198 -20.74 3.47 2.25
N ARG A 199 -19.64 4.21 2.29
CA ARG A 199 -19.17 4.93 3.49
C ARG A 199 -20.16 5.92 4.12
N TYR A 200 -21.21 6.34 3.40
CA TYR A 200 -22.19 7.32 3.88
C TYR A 200 -23.49 6.70 4.38
N ASN A 201 -23.76 5.43 4.05
CA ASN A 201 -25.02 4.76 4.38
C ASN A 201 -24.85 3.37 5.03
N ASP A 202 -23.62 2.89 5.17
CA ASP A 202 -23.27 1.62 5.81
C ASP A 202 -22.21 1.87 6.89
N SER A 203 -22.51 1.48 8.13
CA SER A 203 -21.63 1.73 9.28
C SER A 203 -20.33 0.94 9.24
N ASP A 204 -20.36 -0.26 8.66
CA ASP A 204 -19.21 -1.16 8.65
C ASP A 204 -18.21 -0.69 7.61
N ILE A 205 -18.69 -0.29 6.42
CA ILE A 205 -17.87 0.33 5.39
C ILE A 205 -17.32 1.67 5.87
N ALA A 206 -18.13 2.48 6.57
CA ALA A 206 -17.67 3.74 7.14
C ALA A 206 -16.55 3.52 8.17
N ALA A 207 -16.68 2.49 9.02
CA ALA A 207 -15.66 2.15 10.02
C ALA A 207 -14.37 1.64 9.38
N GLU A 208 -14.45 0.77 8.37
CA GLU A 208 -13.28 0.27 7.61
C GLU A 208 -12.53 1.44 6.95
N MET A 209 -13.27 2.31 6.26
CA MET A 209 -12.70 3.51 5.61
C MET A 209 -12.08 4.47 6.61
N ALA A 210 -12.74 4.71 7.76
CA ALA A 210 -12.23 5.57 8.81
C ALA A 210 -10.97 4.99 9.49
N ALA A 211 -10.89 3.67 9.65
CA ALA A 211 -9.70 3.00 10.18
C ALA A 211 -8.51 3.20 9.22
N LYS A 212 -8.71 2.98 7.92
CA LYS A 212 -7.70 3.24 6.87
C LYS A 212 -7.27 4.72 6.82
N GLU A 213 -8.22 5.65 6.91
CA GLU A 213 -7.93 7.09 6.95
C GLU A 213 -7.14 7.48 8.21
N LYS A 214 -7.42 6.84 9.35
CA LYS A 214 -6.68 7.06 10.60
C LYS A 214 -5.26 6.51 10.51
N GLU A 215 -5.06 5.33 9.92
CA GLU A 215 -3.73 4.79 9.60
C GLU A 215 -2.95 5.77 8.70
N LYS A 216 -3.58 6.31 7.65
CA LYS A 216 -3.00 7.36 6.79
C LYS A 216 -2.59 8.63 7.54
N GLN A 217 -3.40 9.07 8.52
CA GLN A 217 -3.05 10.25 9.34
C GLN A 217 -1.91 9.98 10.32
N VAL A 218 -1.81 8.75 10.83
CA VAL A 218 -0.72 8.34 11.73
C VAL A 218 0.60 8.26 10.95
N THR A 219 0.61 7.69 9.74
CA THR A 219 1.82 7.59 8.89
C THR A 219 2.27 8.94 8.30
N ALA A 220 1.35 9.84 7.97
CA ALA A 220 1.69 11.19 7.48
C ALA A 220 2.32 12.11 8.55
N SER A 221 2.34 11.71 9.82
CA SER A 221 2.81 12.53 10.94
C SER A 221 4.17 12.06 11.48
N SER A 222 5.23 12.13 10.68
CA SER A 222 6.61 12.23 11.22
C SER A 222 6.92 13.63 11.77
N ARG A 223 5.91 14.31 12.37
CA ARG A 223 6.16 15.55 13.10
C ARG A 223 6.97 15.22 14.35
N VAL A 224 8.27 15.48 14.28
CA VAL A 224 9.16 15.48 15.45
C VAL A 224 8.49 16.27 16.56
N SER A 225 8.15 15.57 17.63
CA SER A 225 7.47 16.13 18.79
C SER A 225 8.36 17.16 19.49
N ALA A 226 7.77 18.10 20.24
CA ALA A 226 8.55 19.12 20.95
C ALA A 226 9.66 18.53 21.87
N PRO A 227 9.44 17.42 22.60
CA PRO A 227 10.50 16.74 23.35
C PRO A 227 11.63 16.21 22.45
N GLN A 228 11.29 15.61 21.31
CA GLN A 228 12.29 15.09 20.37
C GLN A 228 13.13 16.23 19.76
N LYS A 229 12.54 17.40 19.46
CA LYS A 229 13.30 18.57 18.99
C LYS A 229 14.33 19.02 20.02
N LEU A 230 13.97 19.00 21.30
CA LEU A 230 14.90 19.34 22.39
C LEU A 230 16.04 18.32 22.46
N ILE A 231 15.74 17.01 22.38
CA ILE A 231 16.76 15.96 22.38
C ILE A 231 17.71 16.12 21.18
N ILE A 232 17.17 16.29 19.96
CA ILE A 232 17.97 16.48 18.74
C ILE A 232 18.87 17.72 18.88
N ARG A 233 18.34 18.82 19.42
CA ARG A 233 19.10 20.05 19.62
C ARG A 233 20.23 19.89 20.64
N GLU A 234 19.97 19.24 21.78
CA GLU A 234 20.99 19.01 22.82
C GLU A 234 22.06 18.00 22.37
N LEU A 235 21.66 16.97 21.61
CA LEU A 235 22.62 16.05 21.00
C LEU A 235 23.51 16.76 19.98
N ALA A 236 22.94 17.62 19.12
CA ALA A 236 23.71 18.40 18.15
C ALA A 236 24.72 19.32 18.85
N LYS A 237 24.31 20.05 19.90
CA LYS A 237 25.21 20.87 20.73
C LYS A 237 26.37 20.06 21.30
N LYS A 238 26.06 18.91 21.89
CA LYS A 238 27.05 18.02 22.52
C LYS A 238 28.04 17.45 21.52
N LEU A 239 27.58 17.05 20.34
CA LEU A 239 28.44 16.52 19.27
C LEU A 239 29.41 17.58 18.74
N LEU A 240 28.94 18.82 18.64
CA LEU A 240 29.71 19.95 18.11
C LEU A 240 30.58 20.64 19.18
N GLY A 241 30.40 20.30 20.45
CA GLY A 241 31.08 20.95 21.56
C GLY A 241 30.72 22.43 21.73
N VAL A 242 29.49 22.82 21.38
CA VAL A 242 29.00 24.20 21.47
C VAL A 242 27.82 24.30 22.44
N ASP A 243 27.77 25.38 23.21
CA ASP A 243 26.66 25.62 24.15
C ASP A 243 25.37 26.06 23.42
N GLU A 244 25.52 26.73 22.27
CA GLU A 244 24.41 27.19 21.43
C GLU A 244 24.69 27.02 19.93
N ILE A 245 23.63 26.76 19.16
CA ILE A 245 23.68 26.68 17.69
C ILE A 245 23.31 28.06 17.15
N GLU A 246 24.31 28.84 16.71
CA GLU A 246 24.12 30.22 16.25
C GLU A 246 23.34 30.33 14.93
N ASN A 247 23.52 29.36 14.04
CA ASN A 247 22.86 29.36 12.72
C ASN A 247 22.24 27.98 12.40
N PRO A 248 21.00 27.74 12.87
CA PRO A 248 20.30 26.47 12.66
C PRO A 248 20.09 26.11 11.18
N HIS A 249 19.93 27.10 10.30
CA HIS A 249 19.75 26.87 8.86
C HIS A 249 21.01 26.37 8.19
N LYS A 250 22.15 27.03 8.44
CA LYS A 250 23.44 26.61 7.90
C LYS A 250 23.87 25.26 8.47
N MET A 251 23.54 25.00 9.73
CA MET A 251 23.80 23.71 10.37
C MET A 251 22.95 22.59 9.77
N ALA A 252 21.67 22.84 9.51
CA ALA A 252 20.80 21.89 8.84
C ALA A 252 21.34 21.52 7.45
N GLU A 253 21.80 22.50 6.67
CA GLU A 253 22.43 22.22 5.38
C GLU A 253 23.71 21.39 5.50
N ALA A 254 24.57 21.70 6.47
CA ALA A 254 25.80 20.94 6.70
C ALA A 254 25.51 19.49 7.11
N LEU A 255 24.57 19.26 8.04
CA LEU A 255 24.18 17.92 8.46
C LEU A 255 23.58 17.10 7.31
N LEU A 256 22.77 17.74 6.47
CA LEU A 256 22.15 17.07 5.33
C LEU A 256 23.17 16.73 4.23
N LEU A 257 24.27 17.48 4.11
CA LEU A 257 25.37 17.16 3.18
C LEU A 257 26.18 15.92 3.61
N GLU A 258 26.19 15.59 4.91
CA GLU A 258 26.87 14.39 5.44
C GLU A 258 26.05 13.11 5.23
N ILE A 259 24.84 13.20 4.67
CA ILE A 259 23.96 12.06 4.39
C ILE A 259 24.02 11.77 2.88
N PRO A 260 24.71 10.70 2.42
CA PRO A 260 24.88 10.41 0.99
C PRO A 260 23.56 10.28 0.24
N GLN A 261 22.54 9.71 0.89
CA GLN A 261 21.18 9.54 0.36
C GLN A 261 20.48 10.89 0.09
N PHE A 262 20.82 11.94 0.86
CA PHE A 262 20.26 13.28 0.67
C PHE A 262 20.87 13.99 -0.54
N GLU A 263 22.15 13.76 -0.85
CA GLU A 263 22.75 14.29 -2.08
C GLU A 263 22.14 13.67 -3.35
N GLU A 264 21.82 12.38 -3.30
CA GLU A 264 21.20 11.65 -4.41
C GLU A 264 19.74 12.10 -4.63
N ALA A 265 18.99 12.28 -3.55
CA ALA A 265 17.64 12.87 -3.56
C ALA A 265 17.64 14.31 -4.12
N ARG A 266 18.63 15.13 -3.72
CA ARG A 266 18.79 16.53 -4.18
C ARG A 266 19.10 16.66 -5.68
N ARG A 267 19.74 15.64 -6.30
CA ARG A 267 20.02 15.63 -7.74
C ARG A 267 18.80 15.22 -8.57
N ASN A 268 17.96 14.35 -8.04
CA ASN A 268 16.84 13.75 -8.76
C ASN A 268 15.52 14.53 -8.62
N ILE A 269 15.36 15.33 -7.56
CA ILE A 269 14.12 16.06 -7.27
C ILE A 269 14.43 17.55 -7.08
N GLY A 270 13.80 18.39 -7.90
CA GLY A 270 14.00 19.84 -7.88
C GLY A 270 13.71 20.46 -6.50
N LYS A 271 14.73 21.10 -5.93
CA LYS A 271 14.70 21.97 -4.72
C LYS A 271 13.86 21.45 -3.56
N ASP A 272 14.49 20.53 -2.82
CA ASP A 272 14.06 20.05 -1.51
C ASP A 272 14.28 21.08 -0.38
N THR A 273 13.78 22.31 -0.60
CA THR A 273 13.92 23.42 0.36
C THR A 273 13.14 23.22 1.66
N ASP A 274 12.22 22.25 1.69
CA ASP A 274 11.36 22.00 2.85
C ASP A 274 11.99 21.06 3.88
N VAL A 275 12.88 20.14 3.48
CA VAL A 275 13.62 19.28 4.42
C VAL A 275 14.65 20.08 5.22
N ALA A 276 15.48 20.88 4.54
CA ALA A 276 16.46 21.75 5.20
C ALA A 276 15.80 22.74 6.17
N ARG A 277 14.64 23.29 5.79
CA ARG A 277 13.85 24.18 6.65
C ARG A 277 13.27 23.44 7.86
N SER A 278 12.85 22.19 7.69
CA SER A 278 12.31 21.35 8.77
C SER A 278 13.38 20.98 9.78
N VAL A 279 14.56 20.56 9.33
CA VAL A 279 15.72 20.27 10.19
C VAL A 279 16.18 21.54 10.92
N ALA A 280 16.25 22.68 10.23
CA ALA A 280 16.59 23.95 10.86
C ALA A 280 15.62 24.32 12.00
N ARG A 281 14.32 24.07 11.81
CA ARG A 281 13.30 24.26 12.85
C ARG A 281 13.47 23.31 14.03
N TRP A 282 13.97 22.09 13.83
CA TRP A 282 14.31 21.18 14.94
C TRP A 282 15.52 21.70 15.73
N LEU A 283 16.48 22.32 15.05
CA LEU A 283 17.67 22.92 15.65
C LEU A 283 17.42 24.30 16.30
N GLY A 284 16.21 24.85 16.17
CA GLY A 284 15.78 26.09 16.83
C GLY A 284 15.59 27.30 15.92
N ALA A 285 15.54 27.13 14.60
CA ALA A 285 15.08 28.18 13.69
C ALA A 285 13.59 28.51 13.95
N LYS A 286 13.25 29.79 13.83
CA LYS A 286 11.87 30.29 13.90
C LYS A 286 11.18 30.19 12.53
#